data_AF-A0A0D9YR95-F1
#
_entry.id   AF-A0A0D9YR95-F1
#
_cell.length_a   1.000
_cell.length_b   1.000
_cell.length_c   1.000
_cell.angle_alpha   90.00
_cell.angle_beta   90.00
_cell.angle_gamma   90.00
#
_symmetry.space_group_name_H-M   'P 1'
#
loop_
_entity.id
_entity.type
_entity.pdbx_description
1 polymer ?
#
loop_
_entity_poly.entity_id
_entity_poly.type
_entity_poly.pdbx_seq_one_letter_code
_entity_poly.pdbx_strand_id
1 'polypeptide(L)'
;MMLSPLVFASSKPQAARRRQEIGDAQGGARSSSQALDGGAYIRVMLLPAADLNEISRGKDQGSGEALGGGGQKLGDAPQLRSWATGLEDAASCTADFPISPGRMLTRLPHHSSPLVFPCRLSAAAAARTLSTATGSNSTTVKMARSALDEVTDAGAFDRSPSTFRSSISRDSSARFPAVPGRYHLYVSYACPWASRCLAYLKLKGLDHAIGFTSVKPIFERTRETDDHLGWVFPATGDEEPGADPDPFNGAKTIRELYEIASPNYIGKPTVPVLWDKQLKTVVNNESSEIIRMLNTEFNEIAKNPDLDLYPAHLQTSVNEINELVYDAINNGVYKCGFAKKQGPYDEAVTRLYEALDKCEEILSRQRYICGNQLTEADVRLFVTLIRFDEVYAVHFKCNKRLLREYPNLFNYTKDIYQIPGISSTVNMEHIRKHYYGSHPSINPYGIIPAGPNIDYNAPHDKERFSA
;
A
#
# COMPACT_ATOMS: atom_id res chain seq x y z
N MET A 1 57.88 42.88 -6.03
CA MET A 1 58.84 43.11 -4.92
C MET A 1 58.01 43.12 -3.65
N MET A 2 58.12 42.28 -2.62
CA MET A 2 59.00 41.20 -2.16
C MET A 2 58.07 40.18 -1.44
N LEU A 3 58.14 38.87 -1.69
CA LEU A 3 58.88 37.85 -0.91
C LEU A 3 58.64 37.90 0.62
N SER A 4 57.78 36.97 1.12
CA SER A 4 58.01 35.88 2.11
C SER A 4 59.24 35.92 3.05
N PRO A 5 59.43 34.96 4.01
CA PRO A 5 58.56 34.21 4.96
C PRO A 5 59.25 34.08 6.37
N LEU A 6 59.11 32.92 7.07
CA LEU A 6 59.79 32.40 8.31
C LEU A 6 58.92 32.47 9.60
N VAL A 7 58.80 31.47 10.49
CA VAL A 7 59.50 30.17 10.66
C VAL A 7 58.75 29.20 11.60
N PHE A 8 59.05 27.93 11.33
CA PHE A 8 58.92 26.62 12.01
C PHE A 8 58.66 26.41 13.53
N ALA A 9 58.15 25.18 13.76
CA ALA A 9 58.31 24.24 14.89
C ALA A 9 57.38 24.40 16.11
N SER A 10 56.97 23.38 16.88
CA SER A 10 56.83 21.90 16.80
C SER A 10 56.70 21.46 18.27
N SER A 11 55.60 20.82 18.69
CA SER A 11 55.63 19.87 19.83
C SER A 11 54.32 19.09 19.98
N LYS A 12 54.40 17.75 19.84
CA LYS A 12 53.45 16.76 20.35
C LYS A 12 53.60 16.60 21.89
N PRO A 13 52.61 15.96 22.56
CA PRO A 13 52.89 14.68 23.23
C PRO A 13 51.76 13.63 23.02
N GLN A 14 52.05 12.39 22.58
CA GLN A 14 52.08 11.11 23.36
C GLN A 14 50.89 10.93 24.33
N ALA A 15 49.90 10.05 24.08
CA ALA A 15 49.88 8.57 24.05
C ALA A 15 50.09 7.89 25.43
N ALA A 16 49.02 7.28 25.97
CA ALA A 16 49.09 6.29 27.05
C ALA A 16 48.34 5.01 26.63
N ARG A 17 49.11 3.91 26.58
CA ARG A 17 48.65 2.52 26.41
C ARG A 17 48.27 1.94 27.78
N ARG A 18 47.32 1.00 27.82
CA ARG A 18 47.35 -0.14 28.75
C ARG A 18 47.21 -1.44 27.94
N ARG A 19 48.20 -2.31 28.08
CA ARG A 19 48.16 -3.75 27.77
C ARG A 19 47.86 -4.50 29.06
N GLN A 20 47.16 -5.63 28.94
CA GLN A 20 47.32 -6.78 29.81
C GLN A 20 47.12 -8.04 28.93
N GLU A 21 48.21 -8.74 28.65
CA GLU A 21 48.27 -10.17 28.26
C GLU A 21 48.44 -10.95 29.61
N ILE A 22 48.12 -12.23 29.81
CA ILE A 22 48.44 -13.48 29.08
C ILE A 22 47.51 -14.59 29.62
N GLY A 23 47.19 -15.60 28.81
CA GLY A 23 46.72 -16.89 29.30
C GLY A 23 46.27 -17.88 28.22
N ASP A 24 47.22 -18.42 27.44
CA ASP A 24 47.03 -19.59 26.57
C ASP A 24 46.83 -20.88 27.38
N ALA A 25 45.92 -21.75 26.92
CA ALA A 25 46.00 -23.19 27.19
C ALA A 25 45.39 -23.98 26.01
N GLN A 26 46.28 -24.60 25.23
CA GLN A 26 45.97 -25.71 24.34
C GLN A 26 45.77 -26.99 25.16
N GLY A 27 44.84 -27.84 24.72
CA GLY A 27 44.69 -29.22 25.18
C GLY A 27 43.77 -29.99 24.24
N GLY A 28 44.36 -30.78 23.34
CA GLY A 28 43.61 -31.65 22.43
C GLY A 28 43.24 -32.99 23.05
N ALA A 29 42.21 -33.64 22.51
CA ALA A 29 42.08 -35.09 22.48
C ALA A 29 41.15 -35.51 21.33
N ARG A 30 41.57 -36.57 20.64
CA ARG A 30 40.96 -37.21 19.45
C ARG A 30 39.86 -38.22 19.84
N SER A 31 39.12 -38.60 18.79
CA SER A 31 38.32 -39.82 18.59
C SER A 31 36.94 -39.82 19.25
N SER A 32 35.86 -40.32 18.67
CA SER A 32 35.69 -41.30 17.58
C SER A 32 34.28 -41.21 16.99
N SER A 33 34.15 -41.63 15.74
CA SER A 33 32.91 -41.90 15.03
C SER A 33 31.94 -42.80 15.79
N GLN A 34 30.64 -42.50 15.74
CA GLN A 34 29.60 -43.52 15.59
C GLN A 34 28.32 -42.88 15.06
N ALA A 35 27.89 -43.36 13.90
CA ALA A 35 26.58 -43.13 13.33
C ALA A 35 25.54 -43.93 14.13
N LEU A 36 24.40 -43.34 14.44
CA LEU A 36 23.18 -44.08 14.70
C LEU A 36 21.97 -43.36 14.09
N ASP A 37 21.33 -44.15 13.23
CA ASP A 37 20.03 -44.03 12.59
C ASP A 37 18.90 -43.92 13.64
N GLY A 38 17.80 -43.26 13.31
CA GLY A 38 16.64 -43.22 14.20
C GLY A 38 15.60 -42.15 13.89
N GLY A 39 14.68 -42.47 12.98
CA GLY A 39 13.50 -41.65 12.69
C GLY A 39 12.58 -41.48 13.90
N ALA A 40 12.08 -40.26 14.09
CA ALA A 40 11.07 -39.94 15.09
C ALA A 40 9.73 -39.66 14.40
N TYR A 41 8.82 -40.64 14.46
CA TYR A 41 7.38 -40.44 14.27
C TYR A 41 6.81 -39.77 15.53
N ILE A 42 6.22 -38.58 15.38
CA ILE A 42 5.41 -37.98 16.45
C ILE A 42 4.00 -38.58 16.39
N ARG A 43 3.69 -39.35 17.43
CA ARG A 43 2.40 -39.98 17.70
C ARG A 43 1.47 -38.96 18.34
N VAL A 44 0.38 -38.63 17.67
CA VAL A 44 -0.73 -37.84 18.22
C VAL A 44 -1.41 -38.66 19.33
N MET A 45 -1.34 -38.21 20.58
CA MET A 45 -2.16 -38.74 21.66
C MET A 45 -3.44 -37.90 21.81
N LEU A 46 -4.57 -38.51 21.48
CA LEU A 46 -5.90 -38.09 21.91
C LEU A 46 -6.13 -38.60 23.34
N LEU A 47 -6.46 -37.70 24.27
CA LEU A 47 -6.94 -38.06 25.61
C LEU A 47 -8.47 -38.23 25.58
N PRO A 48 -9.03 -39.31 26.17
CA PRO A 48 -10.47 -39.46 26.32
C PRO A 48 -10.99 -38.80 27.60
N ALA A 49 -12.21 -38.28 27.52
CA ALA A 49 -13.00 -37.79 28.64
C ALA A 49 -13.52 -38.96 29.49
N ALA A 50 -13.51 -38.79 30.82
CA ALA A 50 -14.29 -39.62 31.75
C ALA A 50 -14.70 -38.80 32.97
N ASP A 51 -16.00 -38.84 33.25
CA ASP A 51 -16.70 -38.35 34.44
C ASP A 51 -16.20 -39.00 35.73
N LEU A 52 -16.16 -38.23 36.82
CA LEU A 52 -16.45 -38.73 38.16
C LEU A 52 -17.19 -37.66 38.96
N ASN A 53 -18.37 -38.05 39.45
CA ASN A 53 -19.25 -37.29 40.31
C ASN A 53 -19.14 -37.81 41.76
N GLU A 54 -19.35 -36.90 42.71
CA GLU A 54 -19.64 -37.08 44.15
C GLU A 54 -18.58 -37.66 45.10
N ILE A 55 -18.24 -36.88 46.15
CA ILE A 55 -18.75 -37.13 47.52
C ILE A 55 -18.68 -35.83 48.35
N SER A 56 -19.77 -35.68 49.08
CA SER A 56 -20.32 -34.59 49.90
C SER A 56 -19.62 -34.21 51.21
N ARG A 57 -20.09 -33.07 51.75
CA ARG A 57 -20.21 -32.59 53.15
C ARG A 57 -19.24 -31.45 53.50
N GLY A 58 -19.68 -30.29 53.97
CA GLY A 58 -21.02 -29.85 54.33
C GLY A 58 -20.94 -28.64 55.26
N LYS A 59 -22.07 -27.92 55.29
CA LYS A 59 -22.52 -26.83 56.17
C LYS A 59 -22.37 -25.40 55.64
N ASP A 60 -23.28 -24.50 55.95
CA ASP A 60 -24.75 -24.52 56.09
C ASP A 60 -25.13 -23.07 56.40
N GLN A 61 -26.40 -22.72 56.14
CA GLN A 61 -27.14 -21.53 56.63
C GLN A 61 -26.70 -20.19 56.02
N GLY A 62 -27.57 -19.38 55.43
CA GLY A 62 -29.04 -19.27 55.34
C GLY A 62 -29.27 -17.82 54.84
N SER A 63 -30.34 -17.33 54.25
CA SER A 63 -31.79 -17.61 54.17
C SER A 63 -32.33 -16.32 53.50
N GLY A 64 -33.43 -16.22 52.75
CA GLY A 64 -34.44 -17.13 52.22
C GLY A 64 -34.97 -16.49 50.93
N GLU A 65 -35.60 -17.26 50.04
CA GLU A 65 -37.07 -17.39 49.92
C GLU A 65 -37.74 -16.08 49.48
N ALA A 66 -38.65 -16.01 48.50
CA ALA A 66 -39.59 -16.97 47.89
C ALA A 66 -40.36 -16.14 46.81
N LEU A 67 -41.14 -16.61 45.84
CA LEU A 67 -41.60 -17.90 45.33
C LEU A 67 -42.44 -17.60 44.07
N GLY A 68 -42.63 -18.62 43.24
CA GLY A 68 -43.80 -18.78 42.36
C GLY A 68 -43.49 -18.54 40.88
N GLY A 69 -43.53 -19.53 39.98
CA GLY A 69 -44.07 -20.88 40.04
C GLY A 69 -44.83 -21.15 38.75
N GLY A 70 -44.56 -22.30 38.12
CA GLY A 70 -45.51 -22.94 37.20
C GLY A 70 -44.99 -23.28 35.81
N GLY A 71 -44.85 -24.60 35.56
CA GLY A 71 -45.42 -25.18 34.34
C GLY A 71 -44.46 -25.76 33.30
N GLN A 72 -44.18 -27.05 33.46
CA GLN A 72 -43.55 -27.98 32.52
C GLN A 72 -44.20 -28.00 31.11
N LYS A 73 -43.42 -28.28 30.05
CA LYS A 73 -43.32 -29.64 29.47
C LYS A 73 -42.36 -29.72 28.27
N LEU A 74 -41.67 -30.86 28.25
CA LEU A 74 -40.75 -31.45 27.26
C LEU A 74 -41.33 -31.57 25.84
N GLY A 75 -40.43 -31.70 24.86
CA GLY A 75 -40.74 -32.39 23.60
C GLY A 75 -39.71 -32.20 22.47
N ASP A 76 -38.59 -32.93 22.57
CA ASP A 76 -37.85 -33.64 21.52
C ASP A 76 -37.60 -33.02 20.12
N ALA A 77 -36.29 -32.97 19.80
CA ALA A 77 -35.76 -32.97 18.44
C ALA A 77 -35.55 -34.42 17.93
N PRO A 78 -35.49 -34.63 16.60
CA PRO A 78 -34.58 -35.65 16.08
C PRO A 78 -33.74 -35.20 14.87
N GLN A 79 -32.43 -35.42 15.05
CA GLN A 79 -31.42 -36.01 14.16
C GLN A 79 -31.48 -35.90 12.61
N LEU A 80 -30.36 -35.38 12.11
CA LEU A 80 -29.55 -35.72 10.92
C LEU A 80 -29.87 -37.03 10.16
N ARG A 81 -29.87 -36.93 8.83
CA ARG A 81 -29.52 -38.03 7.91
C ARG A 81 -28.59 -37.55 6.79
N SER A 82 -27.50 -38.28 6.60
CA SER A 82 -26.59 -38.26 5.44
C SER A 82 -27.12 -39.16 4.33
N TRP A 83 -27.07 -38.75 3.07
CA TRP A 83 -27.02 -39.67 1.92
C TRP A 83 -26.05 -39.13 0.87
N ALA A 84 -25.19 -40.01 0.37
CA ALA A 84 -24.33 -39.85 -0.80
C ALA A 84 -24.84 -40.74 -1.94
N THR A 85 -24.34 -40.45 -3.15
CA THR A 85 -24.31 -41.25 -4.41
C THR A 85 -25.39 -41.05 -5.48
N GLY A 86 -24.93 -41.00 -6.76
CA GLY A 86 -25.68 -41.14 -8.01
C GLY A 86 -25.57 -39.91 -8.95
N LEU A 87 -24.57 -39.73 -9.82
CA LEU A 87 -24.31 -40.29 -11.17
C LEU A 87 -25.29 -39.86 -12.29
N GLU A 88 -24.66 -39.42 -13.40
CA GLU A 88 -25.07 -39.39 -14.82
C GLU A 88 -25.65 -38.10 -15.47
N ASP A 89 -24.84 -37.58 -16.41
CA ASP A 89 -25.13 -37.19 -17.81
C ASP A 89 -26.15 -36.08 -18.10
N ALA A 90 -25.99 -35.18 -19.08
CA ALA A 90 -25.02 -34.95 -20.14
C ALA A 90 -25.26 -33.53 -20.69
N ALA A 91 -24.26 -32.96 -21.36
CA ALA A 91 -24.37 -32.37 -22.71
C ALA A 91 -23.27 -31.32 -22.96
N SER A 92 -22.36 -31.70 -23.85
CA SER A 92 -21.36 -30.88 -24.52
C SER A 92 -21.98 -29.80 -25.42
N CYS A 93 -21.35 -28.63 -25.48
CA CYS A 93 -21.38 -27.76 -26.66
C CYS A 93 -20.00 -27.15 -26.89
N THR A 94 -19.25 -27.73 -27.83
CA THR A 94 -18.12 -27.12 -28.52
C THR A 94 -18.64 -26.36 -29.73
N ALA A 95 -18.10 -25.17 -30.01
CA ALA A 95 -18.30 -24.49 -31.29
C ALA A 95 -17.00 -23.80 -31.70
N ASP A 96 -16.39 -24.37 -32.73
CA ASP A 96 -15.20 -23.90 -33.43
C ASP A 96 -15.51 -22.72 -34.37
N PHE A 97 -14.50 -21.86 -34.53
CA PHE A 97 -14.41 -20.79 -35.52
C PHE A 97 -14.23 -21.32 -36.95
N PRO A 98 -14.65 -20.54 -37.97
CA PRO A 98 -14.01 -20.60 -39.29
C PRO A 98 -13.31 -19.28 -39.66
N ILE A 99 -12.10 -19.42 -40.20
CA ILE A 99 -11.33 -18.43 -40.95
C ILE A 99 -11.39 -18.79 -42.44
N SER A 100 -11.64 -17.82 -43.33
CA SER A 100 -11.10 -17.81 -44.70
C SER A 100 -11.35 -16.49 -45.46
N PRO A 101 -10.61 -16.20 -46.55
CA PRO A 101 -9.95 -14.90 -46.75
C PRO A 101 -10.32 -14.14 -48.05
N GLY A 102 -9.85 -12.88 -48.16
CA GLY A 102 -9.24 -12.37 -49.42
C GLY A 102 -9.80 -11.09 -50.09
N ARG A 103 -8.86 -10.14 -50.31
CA ARG A 103 -8.70 -9.15 -51.43
C ARG A 103 -9.40 -7.76 -51.45
N MET A 104 -8.56 -6.74 -51.21
CA MET A 104 -8.11 -5.62 -52.08
C MET A 104 -9.07 -4.64 -52.80
N LEU A 105 -8.88 -3.35 -52.45
CA LEU A 105 -8.76 -2.10 -53.27
C LEU A 105 -9.95 -1.55 -54.09
N THR A 106 -10.35 -0.29 -53.81
CA THR A 106 -10.19 0.90 -54.70
C THR A 106 -10.77 2.20 -54.09
N ARG A 107 -10.42 3.36 -54.70
CA ARG A 107 -10.42 4.76 -54.25
C ARG A 107 -11.78 5.52 -54.39
N LEU A 108 -12.01 6.53 -53.52
CA LEU A 108 -12.58 7.93 -53.61
C LEU A 108 -13.51 8.37 -54.80
N PRO A 109 -14.19 9.56 -54.81
CA PRO A 109 -14.61 10.54 -53.76
C PRO A 109 -16.07 11.13 -53.94
N HIS A 110 -16.39 12.16 -53.12
CA HIS A 110 -17.23 13.37 -53.38
C HIS A 110 -18.63 13.58 -52.74
N HIS A 111 -18.72 14.81 -52.20
CA HIS A 111 -19.85 15.64 -51.76
C HIS A 111 -21.20 15.45 -52.45
N SER A 112 -22.29 15.67 -51.68
CA SER A 112 -23.40 16.59 -52.02
C SER A 112 -24.38 16.75 -50.84
N SER A 113 -24.75 17.99 -50.50
CA SER A 113 -25.96 18.33 -49.71
C SER A 113 -27.25 18.00 -50.49
N PRO A 114 -28.45 18.01 -49.88
CA PRO A 114 -29.24 19.26 -49.90
C PRO A 114 -30.25 19.47 -48.74
N LEU A 115 -30.48 20.76 -48.44
CA LEU A 115 -31.75 21.53 -48.29
C LEU A 115 -32.94 21.05 -47.42
N VAL A 116 -33.73 22.07 -47.05
CA VAL A 116 -34.57 22.27 -45.86
C VAL A 116 -36.07 22.31 -46.20
N PHE A 117 -36.90 22.15 -45.16
CA PHE A 117 -38.27 22.70 -44.90
C PHE A 117 -39.45 21.70 -45.00
N PRO A 118 -40.59 21.97 -44.30
CA PRO A 118 -40.78 21.96 -42.84
C PRO A 118 -42.00 21.09 -42.44
N CYS A 119 -42.21 20.81 -41.15
CA CYS A 119 -43.52 20.30 -40.69
C CYS A 119 -44.03 21.09 -39.49
N ARG A 120 -45.28 21.55 -39.61
CA ARG A 120 -46.02 22.37 -38.65
C ARG A 120 -46.60 21.53 -37.53
N LEU A 121 -46.82 22.23 -36.41
CA LEU A 121 -47.42 21.84 -35.15
C LEU A 121 -48.72 21.03 -35.26
N SER A 122 -48.93 20.14 -34.29
CA SER A 122 -50.20 20.06 -33.56
C SER A 122 -49.93 19.71 -32.09
N ALA A 123 -50.56 20.48 -31.19
CA ALA A 123 -50.48 20.36 -29.75
C ALA A 123 -51.63 19.49 -29.22
N ALA A 124 -51.33 18.60 -28.27
CA ALA A 124 -52.33 18.02 -27.39
C ALA A 124 -51.75 17.98 -25.97
N ALA A 125 -52.38 18.76 -25.09
CA ALA A 125 -52.04 18.87 -23.69
C ALA A 125 -52.60 17.67 -22.90
N ALA A 126 -51.77 17.08 -22.05
CA ALA A 126 -52.21 16.20 -20.97
C ALA A 126 -51.60 16.73 -19.67
N ALA A 127 -52.45 17.35 -18.85
CA ALA A 127 -52.12 17.81 -17.51
C ALA A 127 -51.79 16.61 -16.61
N ARG A 128 -50.62 16.62 -15.98
CA ARG A 128 -50.33 15.80 -14.80
C ARG A 128 -50.05 16.71 -13.63
N THR A 129 -50.88 16.56 -12.61
CA THR A 129 -50.82 17.16 -11.29
C THR A 129 -49.47 16.87 -10.63
N LEU A 130 -48.72 17.93 -10.34
CA LEU A 130 -47.52 17.88 -9.49
C LEU A 130 -47.98 17.80 -8.03
N SER A 131 -47.82 16.62 -7.42
CA SER A 131 -47.85 16.48 -5.97
C SER A 131 -46.50 16.93 -5.43
N THR A 132 -46.51 18.03 -4.66
CA THR A 132 -45.35 18.53 -3.92
C THR A 132 -45.10 17.66 -2.70
N ALA A 133 -44.27 16.62 -2.86
CA ALA A 133 -43.62 15.98 -1.72
C ALA A 133 -42.29 16.69 -1.45
N THR A 134 -42.30 17.65 -0.54
CA THR A 134 -41.09 18.23 0.07
C THR A 134 -40.41 17.18 0.94
N GLY A 135 -39.65 16.29 0.30
CA GLY A 135 -38.68 15.42 0.95
C GLY A 135 -37.30 16.04 0.82
N SER A 136 -36.92 16.90 1.77
CA SER A 136 -35.54 17.34 1.93
C SER A 136 -34.70 16.15 2.45
N ASN A 137 -34.32 15.23 1.56
CA ASN A 137 -33.18 14.37 1.81
C ASN A 137 -31.92 15.18 1.55
N SER A 138 -31.53 15.97 2.56
CA SER A 138 -30.15 16.38 2.71
C SER A 138 -29.36 15.13 3.07
N THR A 139 -28.97 14.36 2.06
CA THR A 139 -27.83 13.46 2.16
C THR A 139 -26.63 14.37 2.37
N THR A 140 -26.35 14.68 3.63
CA THR A 140 -25.04 15.17 4.02
C THR A 140 -24.07 14.08 3.59
N VAL A 141 -23.42 14.27 2.44
CA VAL A 141 -22.31 13.43 2.01
C VAL A 141 -21.29 13.55 3.13
N LYS A 142 -21.24 12.54 4.01
CA LYS A 142 -20.18 12.43 5.00
C LYS A 142 -18.89 12.30 4.21
N MET A 143 -18.14 13.40 4.12
CA MET A 143 -16.82 13.37 3.50
C MET A 143 -15.97 12.33 4.21
N ALA A 144 -15.36 11.44 3.44
CA ALA A 144 -14.53 10.37 3.96
C ALA A 144 -13.37 10.96 4.76
N ARG A 145 -13.24 10.56 6.02
CA ARG A 145 -12.20 11.07 6.93
C ARG A 145 -10.94 10.20 6.86
N SER A 146 -11.09 8.94 6.45
CA SER A 146 -10.03 7.98 6.17
C SER A 146 -10.39 7.12 4.96
N ALA A 147 -9.49 6.22 4.53
CA ALA A 147 -9.82 5.23 3.49
C ALA A 147 -10.89 4.21 3.96
N LEU A 148 -11.10 4.03 5.26
CA LEU A 148 -12.15 3.13 5.77
C LEU A 148 -13.56 3.65 5.52
N ASP A 149 -13.70 4.96 5.32
CA ASP A 149 -14.98 5.64 5.09
C ASP A 149 -15.35 5.69 3.60
N GLU A 150 -14.43 5.30 2.71
CA GLU A 150 -14.55 5.33 1.26
C GLU A 150 -15.27 4.08 0.73
N VAL A 151 -16.40 3.71 1.32
CA VAL A 151 -17.19 2.55 0.90
C VAL A 151 -18.63 2.96 0.56
N THR A 152 -19.02 2.72 -0.68
CA THR A 152 -20.38 2.97 -1.21
C THR A 152 -21.44 2.11 -0.50
N ASP A 153 -22.72 2.47 -0.61
CA ASP A 153 -23.84 1.66 -0.11
C ASP A 153 -23.90 0.26 -0.75
N ALA A 154 -23.37 0.15 -1.97
CA ALA A 154 -23.19 -1.12 -2.67
C ALA A 154 -22.14 -2.02 -1.98
N GLY A 155 -21.27 -1.46 -1.13
CA GLY A 155 -20.20 -2.17 -0.42
C GLY A 155 -18.85 -2.15 -1.15
N ALA A 156 -18.75 -1.40 -2.26
CA ALA A 156 -17.53 -1.21 -3.03
C ALA A 156 -16.71 -0.03 -2.50
N PHE A 157 -15.39 -0.17 -2.48
CA PHE A 157 -14.47 0.91 -2.11
C PHE A 157 -14.31 1.92 -3.26
N ASP A 158 -14.48 3.21 -2.95
CA ASP A 158 -14.40 4.32 -3.90
C ASP A 158 -13.53 5.48 -3.35
N ARG A 159 -12.35 5.66 -3.96
CA ARG A 159 -11.30 6.55 -3.45
C ARG A 159 -11.56 8.00 -3.86
N SER A 160 -11.62 8.90 -2.88
CA SER A 160 -11.72 10.35 -3.10
C SER A 160 -10.40 10.93 -3.65
N PRO A 161 -10.47 11.94 -4.56
CA PRO A 161 -9.29 12.56 -5.14
C PRO A 161 -8.55 13.49 -4.15
N SER A 162 -7.24 13.69 -4.42
CA SER A 162 -6.37 14.64 -3.71
C SER A 162 -6.70 16.10 -4.04
N THR A 163 -6.54 17.01 -3.07
CA THR A 163 -7.06 18.39 -3.10
C THR A 163 -5.99 19.48 -3.28
N PHE A 164 -4.77 19.29 -2.78
CA PHE A 164 -3.65 20.21 -3.03
C PHE A 164 -2.90 19.77 -4.28
N ARG A 165 -2.95 20.59 -5.33
CA ARG A 165 -2.49 20.25 -6.69
C ARG A 165 -1.60 21.32 -7.32
N SER A 166 -0.90 22.12 -6.50
CA SER A 166 0.07 23.07 -7.04
C SER A 166 1.32 22.34 -7.51
N SER A 167 2.12 22.99 -8.36
CA SER A 167 3.33 22.40 -8.93
C SER A 167 4.57 23.22 -8.61
N ILE A 168 5.67 22.51 -8.34
CA ILE A 168 7.01 23.07 -8.38
C ILE A 168 7.43 23.22 -9.85
N SER A 169 8.20 24.25 -10.16
CA SER A 169 8.72 24.53 -11.50
C SER A 169 10.19 24.92 -11.43
N ARG A 170 10.97 24.57 -12.45
CA ARG A 170 12.33 25.09 -12.65
C ARG A 170 12.38 26.60 -12.93
N ASP A 171 11.26 27.20 -13.31
CA ASP A 171 11.16 28.65 -13.50
C ASP A 171 11.34 29.35 -12.14
N SER A 172 12.45 30.08 -12.00
CA SER A 172 12.77 30.85 -10.80
C SER A 172 11.72 31.89 -10.40
N SER A 173 10.88 32.33 -11.33
CA SER A 173 9.78 33.27 -11.09
C SER A 173 8.47 32.60 -10.65
N ALA A 174 8.40 31.27 -10.72
CA ALA A 174 7.22 30.54 -10.28
C ALA A 174 6.97 30.72 -8.78
N ARG A 175 5.71 30.59 -8.36
CA ARG A 175 5.33 30.62 -6.93
C ARG A 175 6.11 29.58 -6.11
N PHE A 176 6.34 28.41 -6.70
CA PHE A 176 7.12 27.32 -6.14
C PHE A 176 8.29 26.97 -7.08
N PRO A 177 9.42 27.71 -7.01
CA PRO A 177 10.61 27.44 -7.80
C PRO A 177 11.43 26.29 -7.21
N ALA A 178 11.97 25.41 -8.06
CA ALA A 178 12.82 24.28 -7.66
C ALA A 178 14.16 24.77 -7.10
N VAL A 179 14.23 24.98 -5.78
CA VAL A 179 15.44 25.44 -5.07
C VAL A 179 15.78 24.50 -3.90
N PRO A 180 17.09 24.26 -3.65
CA PRO A 180 17.50 23.36 -2.58
C PRO A 180 17.13 23.91 -1.21
N GLY A 181 16.72 23.03 -0.30
CA GLY A 181 16.44 23.38 1.09
C GLY A 181 15.11 24.11 1.34
N ARG A 182 14.28 24.40 0.32
CA ARG A 182 12.95 25.03 0.51
C ARG A 182 11.85 24.02 0.85
N TYR A 183 11.88 22.86 0.23
CA TYR A 183 10.81 21.87 0.32
C TYR A 183 11.10 20.77 1.35
N HIS A 184 10.05 20.14 1.84
CA HIS A 184 10.11 18.97 2.71
C HIS A 184 9.01 17.98 2.37
N LEU A 185 9.28 16.69 2.53
CA LEU A 185 8.33 15.63 2.25
C LEU A 185 7.89 14.95 3.55
N TYR A 186 6.63 15.10 3.94
CA TYR A 186 6.06 14.29 5.02
C TYR A 186 5.49 13.00 4.46
N VAL A 187 5.89 11.87 5.05
CA VAL A 187 5.56 10.52 4.58
C VAL A 187 5.12 9.64 5.73
N SER A 188 4.62 8.45 5.39
CA SER A 188 4.70 7.27 6.24
C SER A 188 5.36 6.17 5.42
N TYR A 189 6.33 5.45 5.99
CA TYR A 189 6.88 4.26 5.36
C TYR A 189 5.81 3.20 5.05
N ALA A 190 4.70 3.19 5.79
CA ALA A 190 3.62 2.25 5.54
C ALA A 190 2.84 2.55 4.25
N CYS A 191 2.67 3.83 3.92
CA CYS A 191 1.83 4.26 2.82
C CYS A 191 2.51 4.02 1.45
N PRO A 192 1.93 3.22 0.54
CA PRO A 192 2.53 2.96 -0.77
C PRO A 192 2.59 4.22 -1.64
N TRP A 193 1.61 5.12 -1.51
CA TRP A 193 1.58 6.40 -2.25
C TRP A 193 2.75 7.31 -1.83
N ALA A 194 3.03 7.40 -0.53
CA ALA A 194 4.15 8.18 -0.01
C ALA A 194 5.50 7.52 -0.34
N SER A 195 5.55 6.18 -0.32
CA SER A 195 6.74 5.42 -0.68
C SER A 195 7.20 5.65 -2.12
N ARG A 196 6.29 5.95 -3.06
CA ARG A 196 6.66 6.36 -4.42
C ARG A 196 7.51 7.62 -4.42
N CYS A 197 7.08 8.61 -3.65
CA CYS A 197 7.78 9.89 -3.55
C CYS A 197 9.15 9.70 -2.89
N LEU A 198 9.23 8.86 -1.84
CA LEU A 198 10.50 8.54 -1.18
C LEU A 198 11.45 7.77 -2.10
N ALA A 199 10.94 6.82 -2.89
CA ALA A 199 11.72 6.12 -3.91
C ALA A 199 12.29 7.10 -4.95
N TYR A 200 11.48 8.02 -5.46
CA TYR A 200 11.92 9.08 -6.37
C TYR A 200 12.99 9.98 -5.75
N LEU A 201 12.79 10.39 -4.50
CA LEU A 201 13.75 11.22 -3.76
C LEU A 201 15.13 10.55 -3.72
N LYS A 202 15.18 9.23 -3.46
CA LYS A 202 16.43 8.46 -3.42
C LYS A 202 16.99 8.16 -4.81
N LEU A 203 16.18 7.72 -5.76
CA LEU A 203 16.60 7.41 -7.13
C LEU A 203 17.20 8.64 -7.84
N LYS A 204 16.61 9.82 -7.66
CA LYS A 204 17.13 11.07 -8.22
C LYS A 204 18.28 11.66 -7.40
N GLY A 205 18.57 11.11 -6.23
CA GLY A 205 19.61 11.61 -5.31
C GLY A 205 19.31 13.01 -4.76
N LEU A 206 18.04 13.30 -4.51
CA LEU A 206 17.52 14.60 -4.06
C LEU A 206 17.44 14.74 -2.53
N ASP A 207 17.79 13.69 -1.78
CA ASP A 207 17.73 13.63 -0.32
C ASP A 207 18.66 14.62 0.40
N HIS A 208 19.65 15.18 -0.31
CA HIS A 208 20.47 16.28 0.18
C HIS A 208 19.81 17.66 0.05
N ALA A 209 18.79 17.79 -0.80
CA ALA A 209 18.13 19.06 -1.13
C ALA A 209 16.69 19.15 -0.60
N ILE A 210 15.99 18.02 -0.52
CA ILE A 210 14.63 17.90 0.00
C ILE A 210 14.67 16.90 1.15
N GLY A 211 14.47 17.40 2.37
CA GLY A 211 14.34 16.56 3.56
C GLY A 211 13.03 15.77 3.55
N PHE A 212 12.96 14.73 4.38
CA PHE A 212 11.70 14.05 4.66
C PHE A 212 11.55 13.72 6.15
N THR A 213 10.31 13.56 6.59
CA THR A 213 9.95 13.12 7.96
C THR A 213 8.88 12.05 7.85
N SER A 214 9.10 10.91 8.51
CA SER A 214 8.08 9.86 8.61
C SER A 214 7.28 10.02 9.91
N VAL A 215 5.96 9.86 9.79
CA VAL A 215 5.03 9.77 10.93
C VAL A 215 5.06 8.36 11.54
N LYS A 216 4.43 8.20 12.72
CA LYS A 216 4.19 6.88 13.33
C LYS A 216 3.37 5.98 12.39
N PRO A 217 3.59 4.65 12.43
CA PRO A 217 2.89 3.73 11.55
C PRO A 217 1.42 3.54 11.93
N ILE A 218 1.07 3.56 13.21
CA ILE A 218 -0.30 3.30 13.67
C ILE A 218 -1.12 4.59 13.64
N PHE A 219 -2.35 4.52 13.11
CA PHE A 219 -3.29 5.62 13.20
C PHE A 219 -3.72 5.88 14.64
N GLU A 220 -3.64 7.14 15.04
CA GLU A 220 -3.99 7.61 16.36
C GLU A 220 -4.95 8.80 16.27
N ARG A 221 -5.58 9.13 17.40
CA ARG A 221 -6.52 10.25 17.48
C ARG A 221 -5.79 11.55 17.15
N THR A 222 -6.26 12.23 16.11
CA THR A 222 -5.61 13.46 15.62
C THR A 222 -6.06 14.72 16.35
N ARG A 223 -7.17 14.65 17.08
CA ARG A 223 -7.73 15.76 17.84
C ARG A 223 -8.58 15.24 18.99
N GLU A 224 -8.54 15.89 20.15
CA GLU A 224 -9.32 15.46 21.32
C GLU A 224 -10.83 15.63 21.14
N THR A 225 -11.25 16.63 20.33
CA THR A 225 -12.65 17.01 20.17
C THR A 225 -13.43 16.15 19.18
N ASP A 226 -12.78 15.20 18.50
CA ASP A 226 -13.44 14.26 17.59
C ASP A 226 -12.76 12.89 17.62
N ASP A 227 -13.38 11.92 16.94
CA ASP A 227 -12.88 10.53 16.88
C ASP A 227 -12.06 10.26 15.61
N HIS A 228 -11.52 11.30 14.96
CA HIS A 228 -10.72 11.10 13.75
C HIS A 228 -9.36 10.47 14.09
N LEU A 229 -9.16 9.25 13.61
CA LEU A 229 -7.87 8.57 13.63
C LEU A 229 -7.08 8.85 12.34
N GLY A 230 -5.79 9.16 12.45
CA GLY A 230 -4.95 9.52 11.33
C GLY A 230 -3.46 9.52 11.67
N TRP A 231 -2.66 10.13 10.80
CA TRP A 231 -1.21 10.18 10.93
C TRP A 231 -0.75 11.13 12.03
N VAL A 232 0.03 10.61 12.99
CA VAL A 232 0.54 11.33 14.16
C VAL A 232 2.06 11.28 14.18
N PHE A 233 2.68 12.41 14.52
CA PHE A 233 4.13 12.50 14.76
C PHE A 233 4.44 11.95 16.15
N PRO A 234 5.58 11.26 16.34
CA PRO A 234 6.05 10.98 17.69
C PRO A 234 6.39 12.28 18.41
N ALA A 235 6.26 12.29 19.74
CA ALA A 235 6.62 13.41 20.60
C ALA A 235 8.14 13.59 20.71
N THR A 236 8.90 12.49 20.63
CA THR A 236 10.36 12.46 20.67
C THR A 236 10.92 11.54 19.58
N GLY A 237 12.18 11.74 19.19
CA GLY A 237 12.81 10.94 18.10
C GLY A 237 13.07 9.47 18.46
N ASP A 238 12.89 9.08 19.71
CA ASP A 238 13.09 7.72 20.22
C ASP A 238 11.77 6.99 20.56
N GLU A 239 10.61 7.65 20.44
CA GLU A 239 9.29 7.04 20.72
C GLU A 239 8.94 5.91 19.74
N GLU A 240 9.18 6.11 18.44
CA GLU A 240 8.92 5.12 17.40
C GLU A 240 10.10 5.08 16.42
N PRO A 241 10.91 4.00 16.42
CA PRO A 241 12.05 3.87 15.52
C PRO A 241 11.67 4.09 14.05
N GLY A 242 12.33 5.03 13.39
CA GLY A 242 12.05 5.39 11.99
C GLY A 242 10.89 6.36 11.79
N ALA A 243 10.31 6.92 12.85
CA ALA A 243 9.48 8.11 12.79
C ALA A 243 10.14 9.24 13.55
N ASP A 244 9.90 10.48 13.14
CA ASP A 244 10.51 11.67 13.75
C ASP A 244 9.45 12.74 14.05
N PRO A 245 9.62 13.55 15.12
CA PRO A 245 8.76 14.71 15.36
C PRO A 245 8.75 15.67 14.17
N ASP A 246 7.70 16.48 14.03
CA ASP A 246 7.67 17.54 13.02
C ASP A 246 8.80 18.56 13.28
N PRO A 247 9.77 18.72 12.37
CA PRO A 247 10.92 19.58 12.62
C PRO A 247 10.66 21.07 12.37
N PHE A 248 9.50 21.48 11.80
CA PHE A 248 9.30 22.86 11.35
C PHE A 248 8.11 23.60 11.94
N ASN A 249 6.97 22.93 12.14
CA ASN A 249 5.71 23.62 12.43
C ASN A 249 5.23 23.37 13.87
N GLY A 250 5.88 22.45 14.60
CA GLY A 250 5.39 21.98 15.89
C GLY A 250 4.09 21.19 15.78
N ALA A 251 3.78 20.69 14.58
CA ALA A 251 2.58 19.90 14.35
C ALA A 251 2.71 18.53 15.03
N LYS A 252 1.66 18.11 15.72
CA LYS A 252 1.53 16.77 16.32
C LYS A 252 0.93 15.78 15.35
N THR A 253 0.25 16.25 14.30
CA THR A 253 -0.46 15.41 13.35
C THR A 253 -0.34 15.94 11.93
N ILE A 254 -0.50 15.08 10.92
CA ILE A 254 -0.59 15.53 9.51
C ILE A 254 -1.81 16.42 9.31
N ARG A 255 -2.90 16.16 10.04
CA ARG A 255 -4.10 17.00 10.02
C ARG A 255 -3.78 18.46 10.34
N GLU A 256 -2.95 18.71 11.34
CA GLU A 256 -2.54 20.08 11.70
C GLU A 256 -1.76 20.77 10.56
N LEU A 257 -0.94 20.06 9.77
CA LEU A 257 -0.28 20.64 8.59
C LEU A 257 -1.28 21.12 7.54
N TYR A 258 -2.34 20.33 7.30
CA TYR A 258 -3.42 20.71 6.40
C TYR A 258 -4.19 21.93 6.91
N GLU A 259 -4.40 22.03 8.22
CA GLU A 259 -5.09 23.15 8.88
C GLU A 259 -4.23 24.43 8.87
N ILE A 260 -2.90 24.31 9.01
CA ILE A 260 -1.95 25.41 8.82
C ILE A 260 -2.02 25.92 7.38
N ALA A 261 -2.03 25.01 6.39
CA ALA A 261 -2.08 25.38 4.98
C ALA A 261 -3.44 25.96 4.56
N SER A 262 -4.53 25.51 5.17
CA SER A 262 -5.90 25.92 4.89
C SER A 262 -6.80 25.73 6.12
N PRO A 263 -7.10 26.79 6.90
CA PRO A 263 -7.89 26.69 8.14
C PRO A 263 -9.29 26.07 7.98
N ASN A 264 -9.87 26.18 6.78
CA ASN A 264 -11.17 25.63 6.44
C ASN A 264 -11.05 24.33 5.61
N TYR A 265 -9.99 23.55 5.80
CA TYR A 265 -9.82 22.29 5.09
C TYR A 265 -10.85 21.24 5.56
N ILE A 266 -11.65 20.70 4.63
CA ILE A 266 -12.72 19.73 4.91
C ILE A 266 -12.38 18.34 4.33
N GLY A 267 -11.24 18.20 3.65
CA GLY A 267 -10.81 16.95 3.03
C GLY A 267 -10.11 15.98 3.98
N LYS A 268 -9.63 14.86 3.43
CA LYS A 268 -8.85 13.85 4.13
C LYS A 268 -7.39 14.30 4.28
N PRO A 269 -6.81 14.37 5.50
CA PRO A 269 -5.39 14.60 5.68
C PRO A 269 -4.60 13.34 5.30
N THR A 270 -3.91 13.37 4.17
CA THR A 270 -3.18 12.21 3.61
C THR A 270 -1.68 12.42 3.64
N VAL A 271 -0.92 11.33 3.54
CA VAL A 271 0.47 11.35 3.09
C VAL A 271 0.55 10.73 1.69
N PRO A 272 1.47 11.19 0.80
CA PRO A 272 2.53 12.17 1.04
C PRO A 272 2.03 13.62 1.13
N VAL A 273 2.81 14.47 1.79
CA VAL A 273 2.64 15.93 1.77
C VAL A 273 3.95 16.56 1.30
N LEU A 274 3.94 17.21 0.14
CA LEU A 274 5.03 18.07 -0.31
C LEU A 274 4.81 19.46 0.27
N TRP A 275 5.64 19.83 1.24
CA TRP A 275 5.52 21.04 2.03
C TRP A 275 6.50 22.12 1.57
N ASP A 276 6.03 23.36 1.50
CA ASP A 276 6.88 24.55 1.32
C ASP A 276 7.15 25.18 2.69
N LYS A 277 8.41 25.15 3.13
CA LYS A 277 8.81 25.72 4.43
C LYS A 277 8.77 27.24 4.46
N GLN A 278 8.91 27.91 3.32
CA GLN A 278 8.91 29.37 3.24
C GLN A 278 7.48 29.91 3.33
N LEU A 279 6.57 29.33 2.54
CA LEU A 279 5.16 29.75 2.52
C LEU A 279 4.30 29.06 3.58
N LYS A 280 4.85 28.07 4.31
CA LYS A 280 4.16 27.26 5.31
C LYS A 280 2.84 26.70 4.77
N THR A 281 2.91 26.05 3.61
CA THR A 281 1.73 25.52 2.93
C THR A 281 2.03 24.19 2.25
N VAL A 282 0.97 23.41 2.01
CA VAL A 282 1.03 22.21 1.20
C VAL A 282 1.10 22.61 -0.27
N VAL A 283 2.18 22.24 -0.96
CA VAL A 283 2.31 22.42 -2.40
C VAL A 283 1.41 21.40 -3.10
N ASN A 284 1.60 20.13 -2.76
CA ASN A 284 0.91 19.02 -3.43
C ASN A 284 0.77 17.83 -2.48
N ASN A 285 -0.36 17.12 -2.55
CA ASN A 285 -0.57 15.85 -1.83
C ASN A 285 -0.95 14.67 -2.76
N GLU A 286 -0.82 14.85 -4.06
CA GLU A 286 -1.03 13.83 -5.08
C GLU A 286 0.29 13.16 -5.45
N SER A 287 0.49 11.93 -4.98
CA SER A 287 1.74 11.18 -5.18
C SER A 287 2.15 11.06 -6.66
N SER A 288 1.18 10.93 -7.56
CA SER A 288 1.45 10.77 -9.00
C SER A 288 1.98 12.04 -9.64
N GLU A 289 1.63 13.22 -9.13
CA GLU A 289 2.19 14.50 -9.61
C GLU A 289 3.51 14.81 -8.94
N ILE A 290 3.64 14.50 -7.63
CA ILE A 290 4.88 14.71 -6.88
C ILE A 290 6.04 13.97 -7.53
N ILE A 291 5.86 12.71 -7.91
CA ILE A 291 6.94 11.96 -8.57
C ILE A 291 7.34 12.59 -9.92
N ARG A 292 6.41 13.17 -10.69
CA ARG A 292 6.74 13.88 -11.94
C ARG A 292 7.56 15.13 -11.67
N MET A 293 7.19 15.90 -10.65
CA MET A 293 7.96 17.09 -10.25
C MET A 293 9.38 16.72 -9.80
N LEU A 294 9.52 15.66 -9.00
CA LEU A 294 10.83 15.14 -8.58
C LEU A 294 11.65 14.59 -9.76
N ASN A 295 10.99 14.06 -10.80
CA ASN A 295 11.65 13.53 -11.99
C ASN A 295 12.36 14.60 -12.81
N THR A 296 11.73 15.77 -13.01
CA THR A 296 12.19 16.76 -14.00
C THR A 296 12.54 18.13 -13.43
N GLU A 297 11.79 18.64 -12.46
CA GLU A 297 11.92 20.05 -12.05
C GLU A 297 13.16 20.33 -11.22
N PHE A 298 13.70 19.29 -10.57
CA PHE A 298 14.93 19.37 -9.77
C PHE A 298 16.17 18.84 -10.50
N ASN A 299 16.14 18.65 -11.82
CA ASN A 299 17.28 18.07 -12.54
C ASN A 299 18.58 18.87 -12.37
N GLU A 300 18.54 20.19 -12.23
CA GLU A 300 19.74 21.01 -11.98
C GLU A 300 20.35 20.80 -10.57
N ILE A 301 19.60 20.18 -9.66
CA ILE A 301 19.98 19.93 -8.26
C ILE A 301 20.25 18.44 -8.00
N ALA A 302 19.62 17.55 -8.77
CA ALA A 302 19.71 16.11 -8.63
C ALA A 302 21.13 15.59 -8.80
N LYS A 303 21.52 14.58 -7.99
CA LYS A 303 22.78 13.85 -8.21
C LYS A 303 22.71 12.90 -9.40
N ASN A 304 21.50 12.48 -9.77
CA ASN A 304 21.22 11.63 -10.93
C ASN A 304 20.29 12.38 -11.91
N PRO A 305 20.77 13.47 -12.55
CA PRO A 305 19.94 14.32 -13.39
C PRO A 305 19.45 13.59 -14.65
N ASP A 306 20.29 12.71 -15.20
CA ASP A 306 20.01 11.97 -16.45
C ASP A 306 19.03 10.79 -16.27
N LEU A 307 18.75 10.38 -15.03
CA LEU A 307 17.73 9.37 -14.77
C LEU A 307 16.34 9.96 -15.02
N ASP A 308 15.76 9.62 -16.16
CA ASP A 308 14.39 9.96 -16.51
C ASP A 308 13.49 8.72 -16.39
N LEU A 309 12.58 8.74 -15.40
CA LEU A 309 11.61 7.67 -15.15
C LEU A 309 10.33 7.85 -16.00
N TYR A 310 10.28 8.86 -16.87
CA TYR A 310 9.20 9.09 -17.83
C TYR A 310 9.67 9.61 -19.19
N PRO A 311 10.57 8.87 -19.84
CA PRO A 311 11.16 9.32 -21.08
C PRO A 311 10.10 9.36 -22.19
N ALA A 312 10.20 10.38 -23.06
CA ALA A 312 9.23 10.66 -24.11
C ALA A 312 8.84 9.43 -24.96
N HIS A 313 9.81 8.57 -25.27
CA HIS A 313 9.60 7.39 -26.11
C HIS A 313 8.86 6.23 -25.43
N LEU A 314 8.70 6.25 -24.10
CA LEU A 314 7.95 5.23 -23.35
C LEU A 314 6.63 5.74 -22.76
N GLN A 315 6.29 7.03 -22.92
CA GLN A 315 5.15 7.65 -22.22
C GLN A 315 3.82 6.93 -22.48
N THR A 316 3.54 6.55 -23.74
CA THR A 316 2.33 5.79 -24.08
C THR A 316 2.25 4.48 -23.31
N SER A 317 3.31 3.67 -23.36
CA SER A 317 3.37 2.39 -22.64
C SER A 317 3.26 2.57 -21.13
N VAL A 318 3.96 3.57 -20.58
CA VAL A 318 3.91 3.90 -19.15
C VAL A 318 2.49 4.27 -18.72
N ASN A 319 1.79 5.09 -19.50
CA ASN A 319 0.42 5.51 -19.16
C ASN A 319 -0.55 4.34 -19.20
N GLU A 320 -0.50 3.49 -20.24
CA GLU A 320 -1.32 2.28 -20.34
C GLU A 320 -1.08 1.32 -19.17
N ILE A 321 0.19 1.06 -18.84
CA ILE A 321 0.53 0.21 -17.68
C ILE A 321 0.11 0.86 -16.37
N ASN A 322 0.26 2.17 -16.22
CA ASN A 322 -0.14 2.87 -15.01
C ASN A 322 -1.65 2.83 -14.75
N GLU A 323 -2.48 2.87 -15.80
CA GLU A 323 -3.93 2.72 -15.69
C GLU A 323 -4.28 1.32 -15.16
N LEU A 324 -3.72 0.28 -15.78
CA LEU A 324 -3.88 -1.11 -15.35
C LEU A 324 -3.40 -1.30 -13.90
N VAL A 325 -2.17 -0.88 -13.62
CA VAL A 325 -1.53 -1.04 -12.31
C VAL A 325 -2.27 -0.24 -11.24
N TYR A 326 -2.74 0.97 -11.53
CA TYR A 326 -3.49 1.75 -10.55
C TYR A 326 -4.84 1.09 -10.23
N ASP A 327 -5.67 0.83 -11.24
CA ASP A 327 -7.05 0.40 -11.00
C ASP A 327 -7.15 -1.03 -10.46
N ALA A 328 -6.39 -1.95 -11.06
CA ALA A 328 -6.49 -3.38 -10.79
C ALA A 328 -5.51 -3.87 -9.72
N ILE A 329 -4.37 -3.21 -9.51
CA ILE A 329 -3.34 -3.67 -8.56
C ILE A 329 -3.22 -2.75 -7.35
N ASN A 330 -2.77 -1.51 -7.53
CA ASN A 330 -2.50 -0.57 -6.43
C ASN A 330 -3.77 -0.26 -5.64
N ASN A 331 -4.85 0.07 -6.35
CA ASN A 331 -6.15 0.29 -5.74
C ASN A 331 -6.95 -1.01 -5.59
N GLY A 332 -6.69 -2.01 -6.46
CA GLY A 332 -7.35 -3.31 -6.43
C GLY A 332 -7.20 -4.05 -5.11
N VAL A 333 -6.01 -4.05 -4.49
CA VAL A 333 -5.82 -4.65 -3.16
C VAL A 333 -6.67 -3.96 -2.08
N TYR A 334 -6.86 -2.64 -2.16
CA TYR A 334 -7.75 -1.93 -1.24
C TYR A 334 -9.23 -2.21 -1.54
N LYS A 335 -9.61 -2.33 -2.82
CA LYS A 335 -10.95 -2.77 -3.23
C LYS A 335 -11.27 -4.16 -2.65
N CYS A 336 -10.31 -5.08 -2.64
CA CYS A 336 -10.45 -6.38 -1.99
C CYS A 336 -10.62 -6.22 -0.46
N GLY A 337 -9.67 -5.55 0.18
CA GLY A 337 -9.59 -5.49 1.64
C GLY A 337 -10.74 -4.72 2.31
N PHE A 338 -11.26 -3.69 1.64
CA PHE A 338 -12.34 -2.84 2.17
C PHE A 338 -13.73 -3.21 1.65
N ALA A 339 -13.85 -4.21 0.77
CA ALA A 339 -15.15 -4.71 0.36
C ALA A 339 -15.95 -5.19 1.58
N LYS A 340 -17.19 -4.71 1.69
CA LYS A 340 -18.12 -5.10 2.79
C LYS A 340 -19.08 -6.23 2.40
N LYS A 341 -19.02 -6.71 1.16
CA LYS A 341 -19.88 -7.78 0.61
C LYS A 341 -19.05 -8.71 -0.27
N GLN A 342 -19.48 -9.97 -0.38
CA GLN A 342 -18.78 -11.00 -1.15
C GLN A 342 -18.67 -10.65 -2.64
N GLY A 343 -19.74 -10.20 -3.29
CA GLY A 343 -19.72 -9.86 -4.72
C GLY A 343 -18.66 -8.80 -5.12
N PRO A 344 -18.63 -7.60 -4.48
CA PRO A 344 -17.57 -6.63 -4.71
C PRO A 344 -16.15 -7.14 -4.42
N TYR A 345 -15.99 -8.01 -3.41
CA TYR A 345 -14.72 -8.67 -3.15
C TYR A 345 -14.33 -9.61 -4.30
N ASP A 346 -15.24 -10.47 -4.75
CA ASP A 346 -15.00 -11.44 -5.83
C ASP A 346 -14.61 -10.75 -7.14
N GLU A 347 -15.28 -9.65 -7.48
CA GLU A 347 -14.95 -8.84 -8.67
C GLU A 347 -13.57 -8.18 -8.54
N ALA A 348 -13.27 -7.61 -7.36
CA ALA A 348 -11.98 -6.95 -7.12
C ALA A 348 -10.81 -7.95 -7.14
N VAL A 349 -10.96 -9.09 -6.48
CA VAL A 349 -9.90 -10.11 -6.38
C VAL A 349 -9.68 -10.80 -7.73
N THR A 350 -10.75 -11.03 -8.51
CA THR A 350 -10.62 -11.58 -9.87
C THR A 350 -9.78 -10.65 -10.75
N ARG A 351 -10.14 -9.36 -10.83
CA ARG A 351 -9.39 -8.37 -11.61
C ARG A 351 -7.94 -8.20 -11.14
N LEU A 352 -7.71 -8.22 -9.83
CA LEU A 352 -6.36 -8.14 -9.26
C LEU A 352 -5.48 -9.27 -9.77
N TYR A 353 -5.96 -10.51 -9.72
CA TYR A 353 -5.17 -11.66 -10.12
C TYR A 353 -4.99 -11.77 -11.63
N GLU A 354 -6.00 -11.40 -12.44
CA GLU A 354 -5.84 -11.26 -13.89
C GLU A 354 -4.75 -10.23 -14.25
N ALA A 355 -4.70 -9.11 -13.54
CA ALA A 355 -3.68 -8.09 -13.76
C ALA A 355 -2.28 -8.55 -13.30
N LEU A 356 -2.17 -9.26 -12.18
CA LEU A 356 -0.90 -9.87 -11.73
C LEU A 356 -0.40 -10.92 -12.72
N ASP A 357 -1.28 -11.80 -13.22
CA ASP A 357 -0.95 -12.80 -14.23
C ASP A 357 -0.45 -12.14 -15.53
N LYS A 358 -1.09 -11.04 -15.96
CA LYS A 358 -0.62 -10.24 -17.10
C LYS A 358 0.76 -9.62 -16.84
N CYS A 359 1.00 -9.07 -15.65
CA CYS A 359 2.32 -8.50 -15.30
C CYS A 359 3.40 -9.59 -15.25
N GLU A 360 3.08 -10.77 -14.72
CA GLU A 360 3.96 -11.94 -14.72
C GLU A 360 4.35 -12.35 -16.16
N GLU A 361 3.37 -12.39 -17.07
CA GLU A 361 3.59 -12.74 -18.47
C GLU A 361 4.47 -11.70 -19.20
N ILE A 362 4.30 -10.41 -18.90
CA ILE A 362 5.15 -9.33 -19.42
C ILE A 362 6.59 -9.51 -18.89
N LEU A 363 6.75 -9.62 -17.57
CA LEU A 363 8.04 -9.72 -16.89
C LEU A 363 8.78 -11.04 -17.14
N SER A 364 8.13 -12.00 -17.79
CA SER A 364 8.78 -13.22 -18.30
C SER A 364 9.68 -12.95 -19.51
N ARG A 365 9.46 -11.84 -20.23
CA ARG A 365 10.12 -11.50 -21.50
C ARG A 365 11.05 -10.30 -21.43
N GLN A 366 10.97 -9.50 -20.37
CA GLN A 366 11.72 -8.26 -20.21
C GLN A 366 12.02 -7.98 -18.74
N ARG A 367 13.01 -7.11 -18.50
CA ARG A 367 13.48 -6.78 -17.14
C ARG A 367 12.45 -5.97 -16.35
N TYR A 368 11.89 -4.94 -16.98
CA TYR A 368 10.96 -3.98 -16.37
C TYR A 368 9.60 -3.98 -17.05
N ILE A 369 8.57 -3.38 -16.43
CA ILE A 369 7.19 -3.51 -16.91
C ILE A 369 6.92 -2.80 -18.25
N CYS A 370 7.75 -1.81 -18.59
CA CYS A 370 7.71 -1.06 -19.86
C CYS A 370 8.94 -1.29 -20.75
N GLY A 371 9.64 -2.43 -20.59
CA GLY A 371 10.78 -2.81 -21.43
C GLY A 371 12.05 -3.06 -20.63
N ASN A 372 13.18 -2.54 -21.10
CA ASN A 372 14.51 -2.77 -20.49
C ASN A 372 15.03 -1.56 -19.70
N GLN A 373 14.25 -0.49 -19.57
CA GLN A 373 14.56 0.68 -18.74
C GLN A 373 13.60 0.76 -17.56
N LEU A 374 14.11 1.12 -16.37
CA LEU A 374 13.29 1.43 -15.21
C LEU A 374 12.46 2.68 -15.47
N THR A 375 11.15 2.61 -15.22
CA THR A 375 10.22 3.72 -15.41
C THR A 375 9.40 3.98 -14.15
N GLU A 376 8.55 5.00 -14.18
CA GLU A 376 7.63 5.25 -13.09
C GLU A 376 6.59 4.15 -12.87
N ALA A 377 6.24 3.43 -13.93
CA ALA A 377 5.30 2.32 -13.85
C ALA A 377 5.87 1.23 -12.93
N ASP A 378 7.20 1.05 -12.98
CA ASP A 378 7.90 0.10 -12.12
C ASP A 378 7.86 0.51 -10.65
N VAL A 379 8.15 1.78 -10.35
CA VAL A 379 8.08 2.30 -8.98
C VAL A 379 6.66 2.20 -8.43
N ARG A 380 5.65 2.49 -9.26
CA ARG A 380 4.22 2.42 -8.88
C ARG A 380 3.75 1.00 -8.64
N LEU A 381 4.24 0.03 -9.40
CA LEU A 381 3.97 -1.39 -9.20
C LEU A 381 4.70 -1.92 -7.96
N PHE A 382 6.00 -1.65 -7.84
CA PHE A 382 6.88 -2.11 -6.76
C PHE A 382 6.32 -1.82 -5.37
N VAL A 383 5.82 -0.60 -5.11
CA VAL A 383 5.31 -0.24 -3.79
C VAL A 383 4.10 -1.09 -3.35
N THR A 384 3.36 -1.68 -4.29
CA THR A 384 2.32 -2.65 -3.97
C THR A 384 2.90 -4.05 -3.81
N LEU A 385 3.78 -4.49 -4.71
CA LEU A 385 4.36 -5.84 -4.65
C LEU A 385 5.13 -6.07 -3.35
N ILE A 386 5.97 -5.12 -2.92
CA ILE A 386 6.77 -5.26 -1.68
C ILE A 386 5.92 -5.45 -0.41
N ARG A 387 4.63 -5.05 -0.46
CA ARG A 387 3.66 -5.18 0.65
C ARG A 387 2.77 -6.41 0.53
N PHE A 388 2.83 -7.13 -0.58
CA PHE A 388 1.81 -8.11 -0.94
C PHE A 388 1.76 -9.30 0.03
N ASP A 389 2.87 -10.02 0.16
CA ASP A 389 2.93 -11.21 1.03
C ASP A 389 2.95 -10.87 2.52
N GLU A 390 3.52 -9.70 2.87
CA GLU A 390 3.66 -9.25 4.27
C GLU A 390 2.37 -8.62 4.83
N VAL A 391 1.45 -8.19 3.96
CA VAL A 391 0.19 -7.54 4.36
C VAL A 391 -0.99 -8.04 3.55
N TYR A 392 -1.03 -7.76 2.24
CA TYR A 392 -2.26 -7.84 1.45
C TYR A 392 -2.82 -9.25 1.34
N ALA A 393 -1.96 -10.26 1.29
CA ALA A 393 -2.37 -11.66 1.25
C ALA A 393 -3.30 -12.02 2.41
N VAL A 394 -2.96 -11.62 3.64
CA VAL A 394 -3.75 -11.93 4.83
C VAL A 394 -4.74 -10.81 5.15
N HIS A 395 -4.25 -9.59 5.32
CA HIS A 395 -5.04 -8.46 5.81
C HIS A 395 -6.16 -8.07 4.84
N PHE A 396 -5.86 -8.06 3.53
CA PHE A 396 -6.82 -7.75 2.47
C PHE A 396 -7.39 -8.99 1.77
N LYS A 397 -7.07 -10.18 2.29
CA LYS A 397 -7.53 -11.47 1.77
C LYS A 397 -7.13 -11.72 0.31
N CYS A 398 -6.09 -11.06 -0.19
CA CYS A 398 -5.58 -11.28 -1.54
C CYS A 398 -4.74 -12.56 -1.59
N ASN A 399 -5.31 -13.73 -1.30
CA ASN A 399 -4.58 -14.97 -1.02
C ASN A 399 -4.76 -16.12 -2.04
N LYS A 400 -5.28 -15.87 -3.25
CA LYS A 400 -5.36 -16.88 -4.32
C LYS A 400 -3.97 -17.42 -4.70
N ARG A 401 -2.93 -16.57 -4.72
CA ARG A 401 -1.54 -16.93 -4.97
C ARG A 401 -0.61 -15.85 -4.39
N LEU A 402 0.39 -16.25 -3.63
CA LEU A 402 1.36 -15.34 -3.02
C LEU A 402 2.32 -14.79 -4.09
N LEU A 403 2.86 -13.59 -3.86
CA LEU A 403 3.82 -12.95 -4.73
C LEU A 403 5.05 -13.83 -4.95
N ARG A 404 5.58 -14.47 -3.89
CA ARG A 404 6.72 -15.39 -4.01
C ARG A 404 6.48 -16.62 -4.90
N GLU A 405 5.21 -16.94 -5.18
CA GLU A 405 4.84 -18.01 -6.10
C GLU A 405 4.83 -17.55 -7.56
N TYR A 406 4.97 -16.25 -7.83
CA TYR A 406 5.15 -15.67 -9.15
C TYR A 406 6.65 -15.46 -9.46
N PRO A 407 7.31 -16.35 -10.23
CA PRO A 407 8.76 -16.31 -10.37
C PRO A 407 9.25 -15.00 -11.00
N ASN A 408 8.55 -14.42 -11.98
CA ASN A 408 9.02 -13.19 -12.62
C ASN A 408 8.72 -11.96 -11.77
N LEU A 409 7.53 -11.84 -11.17
CA LEU A 409 7.18 -10.74 -10.26
C LEU A 409 8.01 -10.74 -8.97
N PHE A 410 8.30 -11.91 -8.41
CA PHE A 410 9.11 -12.01 -7.20
C PHE A 410 10.56 -11.60 -7.47
N ASN A 411 11.17 -12.11 -8.54
CA ASN A 411 12.52 -11.69 -8.93
C ASN A 411 12.57 -10.22 -9.38
N TYR A 412 11.51 -9.71 -10.01
CA TYR A 412 11.36 -8.29 -10.34
C TYR A 412 11.31 -7.40 -9.09
N THR A 413 10.56 -7.82 -8.07
CA THR A 413 10.45 -7.09 -6.80
C THR A 413 11.81 -7.03 -6.10
N LYS A 414 12.55 -8.14 -6.08
CA LYS A 414 13.92 -8.19 -5.54
C LYS A 414 14.90 -7.32 -6.34
N ASP A 415 14.83 -7.35 -7.67
CA ASP A 415 15.65 -6.51 -8.56
C ASP A 415 15.47 -5.02 -8.22
N ILE A 416 14.23 -4.53 -8.16
CA ILE A 416 13.96 -3.14 -7.79
C ILE A 416 14.38 -2.83 -6.34
N TYR A 417 14.13 -3.75 -5.39
CA TYR A 417 14.53 -3.57 -4.00
C TYR A 417 16.05 -3.38 -3.84
N GLN A 418 16.83 -4.08 -4.66
CA GLN A 418 18.30 -4.08 -4.64
C GLN A 418 18.93 -2.91 -5.40
N ILE A 419 18.14 -2.09 -6.11
CA ILE A 419 18.64 -0.84 -6.70
C ILE A 419 19.18 0.06 -5.58
N PRO A 420 20.40 0.60 -5.71
CA PRO A 420 21.01 1.45 -4.68
C PRO A 420 20.07 2.55 -4.18
N GLY A 421 19.81 2.55 -2.87
CA GLY A 421 18.95 3.52 -2.20
C GLY A 421 17.49 3.09 -2.04
N ILE A 422 16.95 2.16 -2.84
CA ILE A 422 15.53 1.76 -2.75
C ILE A 422 15.23 1.02 -1.45
N SER A 423 16.09 0.10 -1.02
CA SER A 423 15.88 -0.66 0.23
C SER A 423 15.69 0.24 1.45
N SER A 424 16.37 1.39 1.50
CA SER A 424 16.24 2.40 2.58
C SER A 424 14.85 3.06 2.64
N THR A 425 14.04 2.93 1.59
CA THR A 425 12.68 3.48 1.52
C THR A 425 11.61 2.50 2.02
N VAL A 426 12.01 1.28 2.39
CA VAL A 426 11.13 0.21 2.84
C VAL A 426 11.40 -0.10 4.31
N ASN A 427 10.51 0.34 5.18
CA ASN A 427 10.47 -0.10 6.58
C ASN A 427 9.32 -1.11 6.74
N MET A 428 9.66 -2.40 6.73
CA MET A 428 8.67 -3.48 6.76
C MET A 428 7.91 -3.55 8.10
N GLU A 429 8.56 -3.15 9.20
CA GLU A 429 7.92 -3.07 10.51
C GLU A 429 6.82 -2.01 10.51
N HIS A 430 7.11 -0.80 10.00
CA HIS A 430 6.11 0.26 9.85
C HIS A 430 4.96 -0.15 8.95
N ILE A 431 5.27 -0.80 7.82
CA ILE A 431 4.26 -1.36 6.91
C ILE A 431 3.32 -2.28 7.68
N ARG A 432 3.84 -3.30 8.36
CA ARG A 432 3.00 -4.29 9.06
C ARG A 432 2.23 -3.68 10.23
N LYS A 433 2.90 -2.90 11.10
CA LYS A 433 2.27 -2.18 12.21
C LYS A 433 1.08 -1.34 11.74
N HIS A 434 1.26 -0.58 10.66
CA HIS A 434 0.19 0.26 10.13
C HIS A 434 -1.03 -0.55 9.71
N TYR A 435 -0.86 -1.50 8.79
CA TYR A 435 -2.02 -2.16 8.19
C TYR A 435 -2.79 -3.00 9.21
N TYR A 436 -2.09 -3.76 10.06
CA TYR A 436 -2.73 -4.60 11.06
C TYR A 436 -3.26 -3.81 12.25
N GLY A 437 -2.60 -2.71 12.66
CA GLY A 437 -2.99 -1.91 13.82
C GLY A 437 -3.98 -0.77 13.55
N SER A 438 -4.05 -0.26 12.32
CA SER A 438 -4.83 0.94 11.98
C SER A 438 -6.21 0.67 11.37
N HIS A 439 -6.55 -0.60 11.12
CA HIS A 439 -7.80 -1.00 10.48
C HIS A 439 -8.64 -1.92 11.38
N PRO A 440 -9.17 -1.42 12.52
CA PRO A 440 -9.91 -2.24 13.48
C PRO A 440 -11.20 -2.85 12.91
N SER A 441 -11.75 -2.28 11.83
CA SER A 441 -12.89 -2.87 11.12
C SER A 441 -12.55 -4.16 10.36
N ILE A 442 -11.28 -4.38 10.02
CA ILE A 442 -10.77 -5.61 9.38
C ILE A 442 -10.13 -6.52 10.42
N ASN A 443 -9.31 -5.96 11.30
CA ASN A 443 -8.54 -6.67 12.31
C ASN A 443 -8.81 -6.08 13.71
N PRO A 444 -9.90 -6.49 14.38
CA PRO A 444 -10.38 -5.83 15.60
C PRO A 444 -9.38 -5.78 16.76
N TYR A 445 -8.53 -6.80 16.87
CA TYR A 445 -7.56 -6.92 17.96
C TYR A 445 -6.18 -6.34 17.63
N GLY A 446 -5.98 -5.82 16.42
CA GLY A 446 -4.70 -5.21 16.02
C GLY A 446 -3.52 -6.19 15.99
N ILE A 447 -3.76 -7.51 16.03
CA ILE A 447 -2.70 -8.51 16.05
C ILE A 447 -1.93 -8.48 14.74
N ILE A 448 -0.61 -8.37 14.84
CA ILE A 448 0.31 -8.40 13.70
C ILE A 448 0.76 -9.87 13.52
N PRO A 449 0.43 -10.54 12.40
CA PRO A 449 0.89 -11.89 12.11
C PRO A 449 2.43 -11.95 12.10
N ALA A 450 3.03 -13.09 12.41
CA ALA A 450 4.49 -13.27 12.41
C ALA A 450 5.14 -13.05 11.03
N GLY A 451 4.37 -13.23 9.95
CA GLY A 451 4.76 -12.93 8.58
C GLY A 451 5.67 -13.98 7.94
N PRO A 452 5.83 -13.93 6.60
CA PRO A 452 6.75 -14.81 5.89
C PRO A 452 8.22 -14.42 6.05
N ASN A 453 8.52 -13.20 6.51
CA ASN A 453 9.87 -12.67 6.75
C ASN A 453 10.79 -12.88 5.54
N ILE A 454 10.32 -12.39 4.39
CA ILE A 454 11.00 -12.59 3.10
C ILE A 454 12.32 -11.81 3.08
N ASP A 455 13.40 -12.48 2.71
CA ASP A 455 14.68 -11.83 2.41
C ASP A 455 14.69 -11.29 0.97
N TYR A 456 14.39 -10.00 0.83
CA TYR A 456 14.44 -9.31 -0.47
C TYR A 456 15.86 -8.98 -0.94
N ASN A 457 16.90 -9.19 -0.12
CA ASN A 457 18.30 -9.09 -0.54
C ASN A 457 18.81 -10.38 -1.18
N ALA A 458 18.04 -11.47 -1.11
CA ALA A 458 18.41 -12.72 -1.77
C ALA A 458 18.59 -12.50 -3.29
N PRO A 459 19.51 -13.24 -3.95
CA PRO A 459 19.76 -13.07 -5.38
C PRO A 459 18.50 -13.19 -6.24
N HIS A 460 18.43 -12.41 -7.31
CA HIS A 460 17.40 -12.50 -8.34
C HIS A 460 18.01 -12.88 -9.70
N ASP A 461 17.16 -13.33 -10.63
CA ASP A 461 17.59 -13.80 -11.95
C ASP A 461 17.38 -12.79 -13.08
N LYS A 462 16.96 -11.55 -12.76
CA LYS A 462 16.64 -10.51 -13.75
C LYS A 462 17.80 -10.03 -14.61
N GLU A 463 19.04 -10.34 -14.23
CA GLU A 463 20.22 -10.11 -15.09
C GLU A 463 20.21 -10.94 -16.38
N ARG A 464 19.35 -11.97 -16.48
CA ARG A 464 19.17 -12.75 -17.73
C ARG A 464 18.66 -11.92 -18.91
N PHE A 465 18.16 -10.71 -18.66
CA PHE A 465 17.69 -9.75 -19.68
C PHE A 465 18.71 -8.65 -19.98
N SER A 466 19.86 -8.64 -19.29
CA SER A 466 20.97 -7.71 -19.52
C SER A 466 21.81 -8.24 -20.70
N ALA A 467 21.29 -8.08 -21.92
CA ALA A 467 21.97 -8.41 -23.18
C ALA A 467 22.26 -7.15 -24.00
#